data_AF-A0A937G989-F1
#
_entry.id   AF-A0A937G989-F1
#
_cell.length_a   1.000
_cell.length_b   1.000
_cell.length_c   1.000
_cell.angle_alpha   90.00
_cell.angle_beta   90.00
_cell.angle_gamma   90.00
#
_symmetry.space_group_name_H-M   'P 1'
#
loop_
_entity.id
_entity.type
_entity.pdbx_description
1 polymer ?
#
loop_
_entity_poly.entity_id
_entity_poly.type
_entity_poly.pdbx_seq_one_letter_code
_entity_poly.pdbx_strand_id
1 'polypeptide(L)'
;MNRLGECTSPYLLAHADDPIDWWPWCAEAFDEARRRDLPVMVSIGYDSCHWCHRMHEDTFVHADVGDALRRDFVAIKVDREEHPDVDATHMAAVVALTGGGG
;
A
#
# COMPACT_ATOMS: atom_id res chain seq x y z
N MET A 1 -1.10 7.56 -13.87
CA MET A 1 -0.05 8.10 -13.01
C MET A 1 -0.68 8.49 -11.68
N ASN A 2 -0.35 7.73 -10.63
CA ASN A 2 -0.80 8.00 -9.27
C ASN A 2 0.23 8.87 -8.53
N ARG A 3 0.09 9.05 -7.21
CA ARG A 3 0.92 9.96 -6.40
C ARG A 3 2.34 9.43 -6.14
N LEU A 4 2.61 8.16 -6.44
CA LEU A 4 3.93 7.56 -6.16
C LEU A 4 5.02 8.04 -7.13
N GLY A 5 4.66 8.65 -8.26
CA GLY A 5 5.64 9.21 -9.21
C GLY A 5 6.50 10.35 -8.68
N GLU A 6 6.15 10.91 -7.51
CA GLU A 6 6.91 11.96 -6.82
C GLU A 6 7.79 11.42 -5.67
N CYS A 7 7.73 10.11 -5.40
CA CYS A 7 8.52 9.46 -4.36
C CYS A 7 9.97 9.20 -4.80
N THR A 8 10.87 9.00 -3.83
CA THR A 8 12.27 8.66 -4.09
C THR A 8 12.56 7.16 -4.00
N SER A 9 11.75 6.40 -3.26
CA SER A 9 11.87 4.95 -3.14
C SER A 9 11.74 4.28 -4.52
N PRO A 10 12.74 3.48 -4.94
CA PRO A 10 12.63 2.66 -6.15
C PRO A 10 11.44 1.70 -6.09
N TYR A 11 11.15 1.15 -4.92
CA TYR A 11 10.01 0.26 -4.71
C TYR A 11 8.68 0.98 -4.96
N LEU A 12 8.48 2.18 -4.41
CA LEU A 12 7.25 2.95 -4.64
C LEU A 12 7.12 3.40 -6.10
N LEU A 13 8.23 3.82 -6.72
CA LEU A 13 8.25 4.25 -8.12
C LEU A 13 7.86 3.12 -9.08
N ALA A 14 8.19 1.86 -8.77
CA ALA A 14 7.77 0.70 -9.57
C ALA A 14 6.24 0.54 -9.66
N HIS A 15 5.48 1.18 -8.74
CA HIS A 15 4.03 1.16 -8.68
C HIS A 15 3.36 2.46 -9.16
N ALA A 16 4.13 3.43 -9.69
CA ALA A 16 3.62 4.76 -10.06
C ALA A 16 2.59 4.74 -11.22
N ASP A 17 2.68 3.72 -12.08
CA ASP A 17 1.82 3.52 -13.24
C ASP A 17 0.72 2.48 -13.02
N ASP A 18 0.61 1.91 -11.81
CA ASP A 18 -0.46 0.99 -11.47
C ASP A 18 -1.84 1.67 -11.63
N PRO A 19 -2.88 0.94 -12.07
CA PRO A 19 -4.24 1.46 -12.15
C PRO A 19 -4.85 1.79 -10.77
N ILE A 20 -4.24 1.31 -9.68
CA ILE A 20 -4.62 1.62 -8.31
C ILE A 20 -4.20 3.08 -8.00
N ASP A 21 -5.11 3.83 -7.38
CA ASP A 21 -4.86 5.20 -6.93
C ASP A 21 -4.05 5.23 -5.63
N TRP A 22 -2.80 4.77 -5.71
CA TRP A 22 -1.91 4.67 -4.55
C TRP A 22 -1.57 6.04 -3.96
N TRP A 23 -1.59 6.09 -2.62
CA TRP A 23 -0.97 7.12 -1.81
C TRP A 23 0.34 6.59 -1.21
N PRO A 24 1.37 7.45 -1.04
CA PRO A 24 2.46 7.13 -0.13
C PRO A 24 2.00 7.19 1.32
N TRP A 25 2.84 6.76 2.26
CA TRP A 25 2.56 6.92 3.68
C TRP A 25 2.65 8.40 4.09
N CYS A 26 1.50 9.08 4.13
CA CYS A 26 1.41 10.51 4.44
C CYS A 26 0.11 10.86 5.18
N ALA A 27 0.06 12.01 5.84
CA ALA A 27 -1.10 12.45 6.63
C ALA A 27 -2.33 12.69 5.74
N GLU A 28 -2.11 13.20 4.54
CA GLU A 28 -3.12 13.53 3.53
C GLU A 28 -3.92 12.31 3.11
N ALA A 29 -3.31 11.12 3.05
CA ALA A 29 -4.01 9.88 2.75
C ALA A 29 -5.04 9.52 3.83
N PHE A 30 -4.68 9.71 5.11
CA PHE A 30 -5.60 9.46 6.23
C PHE A 30 -6.69 10.52 6.31
N ASP A 31 -6.38 11.77 6.00
CA ASP A 31 -7.38 12.82 5.93
C ASP A 31 -8.38 12.59 4.79
N GLU A 32 -7.90 12.10 3.65
CA GLU A 32 -8.77 11.69 2.54
C GLU A 32 -9.69 10.52 2.94
N ALA A 33 -9.17 9.52 3.65
CA ALA A 33 -9.96 8.41 4.16
C ALA A 33 -11.06 8.89 5.11
N ARG A 34 -10.74 9.80 6.04
CA ARG A 34 -11.73 10.43 6.93
C ARG A 34 -12.75 11.26 6.16
N ARG A 35 -12.32 12.05 5.17
CA ARG A 35 -13.20 12.90 4.35
C ARG A 35 -14.19 12.07 3.54
N ARG A 36 -13.75 10.92 3.04
CA ARG A 36 -14.58 10.00 2.23
C ARG A 36 -15.37 8.99 3.06
N ASP A 37 -15.11 8.91 4.36
CA ASP A 37 -15.65 7.89 5.27
C ASP A 37 -15.40 6.46 4.75
N LEU A 38 -14.15 6.20 4.34
CA LEU A 38 -13.72 4.91 3.81
C LEU A 38 -12.55 4.32 4.61
N PRO A 39 -12.47 2.99 4.70
CA PRO A 39 -11.32 2.33 5.31
C PRO A 39 -10.02 2.60 4.52
N VAL A 40 -8.90 2.54 5.24
CA VAL A 40 -7.56 2.57 4.65
C VAL A 40 -7.08 1.14 4.41
N MET A 41 -6.66 0.86 3.18
CA MET A 41 -5.94 -0.37 2.86
C MET A 41 -4.44 -0.07 2.81
N VAL A 42 -3.68 -0.66 3.72
CA VAL A 42 -2.22 -0.51 3.77
C VAL A 42 -1.56 -1.73 3.12
N SER A 43 -0.76 -1.50 2.07
CA SER A 43 0.07 -2.50 1.41
C SER A 43 1.54 -2.20 1.67
N ILE A 44 2.15 -2.97 2.59
CA ILE A 44 3.55 -2.84 2.99
C ILE A 44 4.39 -3.84 2.21
N GLY A 45 5.51 -3.39 1.64
CA GLY A 45 6.46 -4.27 0.96
C GLY A 45 7.86 -3.65 0.89
N TYR A 46 8.75 -4.32 0.16
CA TYR A 46 10.14 -3.91 -0.06
C TYR A 46 10.65 -4.56 -1.36
N ASP A 47 11.71 -4.02 -1.96
CA ASP A 47 12.16 -4.40 -3.31
C ASP A 47 12.55 -5.88 -3.47
N SER A 48 13.16 -6.49 -2.45
CA SER A 48 13.56 -7.91 -2.52
C SER A 48 12.44 -8.90 -2.13
N CYS A 49 11.22 -8.44 -1.94
CA CYS A 49 10.08 -9.26 -1.53
C CYS A 49 9.47 -10.04 -2.71
N HIS A 50 9.71 -11.35 -2.76
CA HIS A 50 9.18 -12.22 -3.83
C HIS A 50 7.65 -12.13 -3.99
N TRP A 51 6.90 -12.16 -2.89
CA TRP A 51 5.43 -12.13 -2.93
C TRP A 51 4.85 -10.76 -3.29
N CYS A 52 5.60 -9.69 -3.02
CA CYS A 52 5.20 -8.34 -3.40
C CYS A 52 5.22 -8.19 -4.93
N HIS A 53 6.19 -8.80 -5.60
CA HIS A 53 6.27 -8.81 -7.06
C HIS A 53 5.16 -9.69 -7.67
N ARG A 54 4.90 -10.87 -7.10
CA ARG A 54 3.78 -11.71 -7.55
C ARG A 54 2.43 -11.01 -7.41
N MET A 55 2.18 -10.35 -6.28
CA MET A 55 0.94 -9.60 -6.07
C MET A 55 0.80 -8.43 -7.04
N HIS A 56 1.92 -7.79 -7.41
CA HIS A 56 1.92 -6.78 -8.45
C HIS A 56 1.52 -7.36 -9.80
N GLU A 57 2.26 -8.34 -10.27
CA GLU A 57 2.09 -8.99 -11.58
C GLU A 57 0.69 -9.61 -11.76
N ASP A 58 0.15 -10.23 -10.72
CA ASP A 58 -1.10 -11.01 -10.79
C ASP A 58 -2.35 -10.20 -10.40
N THR A 59 -2.20 -9.02 -9.78
CA THR A 59 -3.36 -8.31 -9.18
C THR A 59 -3.31 -6.80 -9.43
N PHE A 60 -2.24 -6.12 -9.03
CA PHE A 60 -2.23 -4.66 -9.03
C PHE A 60 -2.21 -4.02 -10.42
N VAL A 61 -1.82 -4.77 -11.45
CA VAL A 61 -1.85 -4.34 -12.85
C VAL A 61 -3.25 -4.31 -13.47
N HIS A 62 -4.25 -4.91 -12.81
CA HIS A 62 -5.60 -5.02 -13.37
C HIS A 62 -6.49 -3.82 -13.03
N ALA A 63 -7.11 -3.23 -14.05
CA ALA A 63 -7.89 -2.00 -13.90
C ALA A 63 -9.17 -2.17 -13.06
N ASP A 64 -9.80 -3.34 -13.12
CA ASP A 64 -10.98 -3.69 -12.31
C ASP A 64 -10.65 -3.73 -10.82
N VAL A 65 -9.47 -4.23 -10.45
CA VAL A 65 -8.94 -4.15 -9.08
C VAL A 65 -8.73 -2.69 -8.69
N GLY A 66 -8.12 -1.89 -9.55
CA GLY A 66 -7.94 -0.45 -9.34
C GLY A 66 -9.26 0.28 -9.10
N ASP A 67 -10.29 -0.03 -9.87
CA ASP A 67 -11.63 0.57 -9.74
C ASP A 67 -12.35 0.11 -8.47
N ALA A 68 -12.24 -1.15 -8.10
CA ALA A 68 -12.78 -1.66 -6.85
C ALA A 68 -12.13 -0.97 -5.64
N LEU A 69 -10.79 -0.89 -5.62
CA LEU A 69 -10.07 -0.22 -4.55
C LEU A 69 -10.36 1.27 -4.50
N ARG A 70 -10.42 1.95 -5.65
CA ARG A 70 -10.77 3.37 -5.72
C ARG A 70 -12.16 3.64 -5.16
N ARG A 71 -13.12 2.74 -5.35
CA ARG A 71 -14.48 2.89 -4.85
C ARG A 71 -14.56 2.70 -3.33
N ASP A 72 -13.91 1.64 -2.83
CA ASP A 72 -14.19 1.12 -1.49
C ASP A 72 -13.10 1.47 -0.47
N PHE A 73 -11.93 1.96 -0.89
CA PHE A 73 -10.78 2.19 -0.03
C PHE A 73 -10.01 3.48 -0.36
N VAL A 74 -9.22 3.93 0.62
CA VAL A 74 -8.00 4.72 0.35
C VAL A 74 -6.81 3.78 0.45
N ALA A 75 -6.13 3.56 -0.68
CA ALA A 75 -5.03 2.61 -0.80
C ALA A 75 -3.68 3.30 -0.54
N ILE A 76 -2.92 2.82 0.44
CA ILE A 76 -1.60 3.33 0.79
C ILE A 76 -0.55 2.25 0.51
N LYS A 77 0.48 2.61 -0.26
CA LYS A 77 1.66 1.79 -0.52
C LYS A 77 2.78 2.25 0.42
N VAL A 78 3.41 1.31 1.12
CA VAL A 78 4.48 1.60 2.08
C VAL A 78 5.72 0.80 1.70
N ASP A 79 6.85 1.50 1.59
CA ASP A 79 8.16 0.88 1.55
C ASP A 79 8.65 0.64 2.98
N ARG A 80 8.84 -0.63 3.35
CA ARG A 80 9.36 -1.03 4.66
C ARG A 80 10.77 -0.51 4.90
N GLU A 81 11.59 -0.34 3.86
CA GLU A 81 12.97 0.13 4.03
C GLU A 81 13.01 1.60 4.46
N GLU A 82 12.06 2.41 3.99
CA GLU A 82 11.89 3.81 4.40
C GLU A 82 11.05 3.93 5.70
N HIS A 83 10.09 3.02 5.93
CA HIS A 83 9.18 3.03 7.07
C HIS A 83 9.17 1.70 7.88
N PRO A 84 10.30 1.33 8.51
CA PRO A 84 10.39 0.07 9.27
C PRO A 84 9.51 0.06 10.53
N ASP A 85 9.17 1.24 11.06
CA ASP A 85 8.30 1.42 12.22
C ASP A 85 6.83 1.09 11.90
N VAL A 86 6.37 1.43 10.69
CA VAL A 86 5.03 1.13 10.20
C VAL A 86 4.86 -0.39 10.08
N ASP A 87 5.84 -1.07 9.49
CA ASP A 87 5.85 -2.53 9.37
C ASP A 87 5.84 -3.22 10.73
N ALA A 88 6.74 -2.82 11.64
CA ALA A 88 6.82 -3.40 12.98
C ALA A 88 5.50 -3.26 13.75
N THR A 89 4.84 -2.11 13.65
CA THR A 89 3.55 -1.86 14.31
C THR A 89 2.44 -2.76 13.75
N HIS A 90 2.36 -2.90 12.43
CA HIS A 90 1.35 -3.75 11.79
C HIS A 90 1.62 -5.23 12.09
N MET A 91 2.89 -5.68 12.09
CA MET A 91 3.27 -7.04 12.46
C MET A 91 2.95 -7.36 13.91
N ALA A 92 3.18 -6.43 14.84
CA ALA A 92 2.78 -6.61 16.24
C ALA A 92 1.26 -6.79 16.37
N ALA A 93 0.47 -6.03 15.61
CA ALA A 93 -0.98 -6.16 15.58
C ALA A 93 -1.43 -7.52 14.99
N VAL A 94 -0.83 -7.97 13.89
CA VAL A 94 -1.11 -9.28 13.29
C VAL A 94 -0.82 -10.39 14.31
N VAL A 95 0.38 -10.41 14.91
CA VAL A 95 0.75 -11.41 15.92
C VAL A 95 -0.21 -11.40 17.11
N ALA A 96 -0.61 -10.22 17.59
CA ALA A 96 -1.55 -10.10 18.70
C ALA A 96 -2.95 -10.66 18.37
N LEU A 97 -3.38 -10.54 17.11
CA LEU A 97 -4.70 -10.98 16.65
C LEU A 97 -4.74 -12.46 16.22
N THR A 98 -3.67 -12.96 15.60
CA THR A 98 -3.65 -14.29 14.95
C THR A 98 -2.74 -15.29 15.66
N GLY A 99 -1.88 -14.85 16.58
CA GLY A 99 -0.88 -15.68 17.26
C GLY A 99 0.38 -15.98 16.44
N GLY A 100 0.52 -15.39 15.24
CA GLY A 100 1.68 -15.57 14.36
C GLY A 100 1.83 -14.43 13.35
N GLY A 101 3.04 -14.17 12.86
CA GLY A 101 3.32 -13.02 11.98
C GLY A 101 3.03 -13.23 10.50
N GLY A 102 2.47 -14.38 10.13
CA GLY A 102 2.33 -14.87 8.76
C GLY A 102 2.49 -16.37 8.69
#